data_AF-A0ABD1WLC7-F1
#
_entry.id   AF-A0ABD1WLC7-F1
#
_cell.length_a   1.000
_cell.length_b   1.000
_cell.length_c   1.000
_cell.angle_alpha   90.00
_cell.angle_beta   90.00
_cell.angle_gamma   90.00
#
_symmetry.space_group_name_H-M   'P 1'
#
loop_
_entity.id
_entity.type
_entity.pdbx_description
1 polymer ?
#
loop_
_entity_poly.entity_id
_entity_poly.type
_entity_poly.pdbx_seq_one_letter_code
_entity_poly.pdbx_strand_id
1 'polypeptide(L)'
;MKIKSHDGIKKLFACNVNREDKRSHEDMDFQEEYVNAFRTESYNHFWTRVLALEEGKLNTYSSVGSTTAARLPSYRLFAEHLLDPSQSTVSRILDLTRNDQPEKFSLLSNYFSITADAFHLCGLLLKDIDHTRSRYKYLKDPFKSSHNGPCGPCPQVNHLPMILAQLTKFSKSNPFTSSAPSANYFQAVQANCSNLLKLLESSRDKIQSKLRLLNKIKLGSALFLVAFTASLALIIATHAFVILVAAPGIVNTSVELGSKKKLVKELAQLDTAAKGTYILIRDLDIISRLVARLNDELEHGHAVVQLWLQRGDDLLQANGKVASQLKRNDQSFTEQLDELEEHLYLCFMTINRARNLVIKEL
;
A
#
# COMPACT_ATOMS: atom_id res chain seq x y z
N MET A 1 17.37 -25.46 60.62
CA MET A 1 18.00 -24.16 60.31
C MET A 1 17.72 -23.92 58.82
N LYS A 2 16.72 -23.12 58.38
CA LYS A 2 16.58 -21.64 58.49
C LYS A 2 17.91 -20.97 58.10
N ILE A 3 18.09 -20.12 57.08
CA ILE A 3 17.28 -19.06 56.41
C ILE A 3 17.77 -18.97 54.92
N LYS A 4 17.05 -18.65 53.82
CA LYS A 4 15.65 -18.24 53.49
C LYS A 4 15.32 -18.53 52.00
N SER A 5 14.06 -18.39 51.59
CA SER A 5 13.65 -17.75 50.33
C SER A 5 12.35 -16.93 50.55
N HIS A 6 12.00 -16.01 49.66
CA HIS A 6 10.76 -15.21 49.75
C HIS A 6 9.77 -15.67 48.69
N ASP A 7 8.58 -16.09 49.13
CA ASP A 7 7.41 -16.33 48.27
C ASP A 7 6.40 -15.19 48.49
N GLY A 8 5.70 -14.79 47.43
CA GLY A 8 5.13 -13.44 47.30
C GLY A 8 3.81 -13.34 46.53
N ILE A 9 3.15 -14.46 46.19
CA ILE A 9 1.84 -14.44 45.51
C ILE A 9 0.75 -14.97 46.44
N LYS A 10 -0.07 -14.07 47.00
CA LYS A 10 -1.52 -14.21 47.29
C LYS A 10 -2.03 -13.13 48.28
N LYS A 11 -2.73 -12.12 47.76
CA LYS A 11 -4.00 -11.68 48.36
C LYS A 11 -4.88 -10.98 47.34
N LEU A 12 -5.74 -11.77 46.70
CA LEU A 12 -6.87 -11.28 45.92
C LEU A 12 -8.07 -11.01 46.84
N PHE A 13 -8.99 -10.17 46.36
CA PHE A 13 -10.35 -9.94 46.88
C PHE A 13 -10.48 -9.55 48.37
N ALA A 14 -10.56 -8.24 48.61
CA ALA A 14 -11.53 -7.69 49.56
C ALA A 14 -12.41 -6.71 48.77
N CYS A 15 -13.69 -7.03 48.61
CA CYS A 15 -14.63 -6.14 47.94
C CYS A 15 -15.03 -5.02 48.90
N ASN A 16 -15.14 -3.78 48.44
CA ASN A 16 -15.90 -2.77 49.16
C ASN A 16 -16.60 -1.84 48.16
N VAL A 17 -17.88 -1.59 48.41
CA VAL A 17 -18.82 -0.93 47.50
C VAL A 17 -19.09 0.51 48.01
N ASN A 18 -19.65 1.36 47.15
CA ASN A 18 -20.02 2.76 47.41
C ASN A 18 -18.86 3.74 47.63
N ARG A 19 -18.33 4.24 46.51
CA ARG A 19 -18.26 5.68 46.32
C ARG A 19 -18.67 6.03 44.89
N GLU A 20 -19.62 6.94 44.74
CA GLU A 20 -20.05 7.43 43.43
C GLU A 20 -18.91 8.27 42.84
N ASP A 21 -18.40 7.85 41.69
CA ASP A 21 -17.44 8.60 40.89
C ASP A 21 -17.97 8.65 39.45
N LYS A 22 -18.49 9.82 39.05
CA LYS A 22 -19.04 10.05 37.70
C LYS A 22 -17.91 10.20 36.68
N ARG A 23 -17.16 9.12 36.46
CA ARG A 23 -16.41 8.95 35.21
C ARG A 23 -17.40 8.65 34.10
N SER A 24 -17.64 9.66 33.27
CA SER A 24 -18.14 9.46 31.91
C SER A 24 -17.24 8.43 31.23
N HIS A 25 -17.84 7.34 30.76
CA HIS A 25 -17.15 6.45 29.82
C HIS A 25 -16.96 7.27 28.55
N GLU A 26 -15.73 7.72 28.28
CA GLU A 26 -15.31 8.05 26.93
C GLU A 26 -15.22 6.71 26.19
N ASP A 27 -16.38 6.24 25.70
CA ASP A 27 -16.45 5.21 24.67
C ASP A 27 -15.84 5.84 23.41
N MET A 28 -14.52 5.74 23.34
CA MET A 28 -13.70 6.04 22.17
C MET A 28 -14.24 5.20 21.03
N ASP A 29 -15.03 5.82 20.14
CA ASP A 29 -15.64 5.10 19.03
C ASP A 29 -14.52 4.71 18.05
N PHE A 30 -14.03 3.48 18.23
CA PHE A 30 -13.03 2.88 17.37
C PHE A 30 -13.47 2.86 15.91
N GLN A 31 -14.77 2.89 15.60
CA GLN A 31 -15.28 3.02 14.24
C GLN A 31 -15.12 4.46 13.70
N GLU A 32 -15.38 5.49 14.51
CA GLU A 32 -15.10 6.88 14.14
C GLU A 32 -13.60 7.14 13.99
N GLU A 33 -12.77 6.68 14.92
CA GLU A 33 -11.31 6.86 14.83
C GLU A 33 -10.71 6.09 13.65
N TYR A 34 -11.18 4.86 13.39
CA TYR A 34 -10.81 4.08 12.19
C TYR A 34 -11.24 4.80 10.90
N VAL A 35 -12.49 5.27 10.81
CA VAL A 35 -12.99 6.00 9.65
C VAL A 35 -12.20 7.30 9.43
N ASN A 36 -11.83 8.03 10.47
CA ASN A 36 -11.01 9.23 10.38
C ASN A 36 -9.55 8.93 10.01
N ALA A 37 -8.97 7.82 10.48
CA ALA A 37 -7.64 7.36 10.09
C ALA A 37 -7.55 7.05 8.58
N PHE A 38 -8.62 6.53 7.98
CA PHE A 38 -8.72 6.34 6.53
C PHE A 38 -9.09 7.63 5.76
N ARG A 39 -10.02 8.44 6.27
CA ARG A 39 -10.52 9.69 5.64
C ARG A 39 -9.59 10.90 5.82
N THR A 40 -8.29 10.69 5.62
CA THR A 40 -7.27 11.74 5.55
C THR A 40 -7.60 12.83 4.51
N GLU A 41 -7.00 14.03 4.61
CA GLU A 41 -7.13 15.06 3.55
C GLU A 41 -6.77 14.51 2.15
N SER A 42 -5.76 13.63 2.07
CA SER A 42 -5.39 12.94 0.83
C SER A 42 -6.50 12.03 0.29
N TYR A 43 -7.28 11.38 1.16
CA TYR A 43 -8.46 10.61 0.77
C TYR A 43 -9.54 11.57 0.24
N ASN A 44 -9.91 12.59 1.02
CA ASN A 44 -11.00 13.50 0.65
C ASN A 44 -10.72 14.28 -0.66
N HIS A 45 -9.48 14.74 -0.86
CA HIS A 45 -9.04 15.40 -2.11
C HIS A 45 -9.04 14.44 -3.32
N PHE A 46 -8.62 13.19 -3.12
CA PHE A 46 -8.68 12.15 -4.16
C PHE A 46 -10.14 11.87 -4.56
N TRP A 47 -11.03 11.63 -3.59
CA TRP A 47 -12.46 11.41 -3.86
C TRP A 47 -13.18 12.63 -4.43
N THR A 48 -12.77 13.85 -4.09
CA THR A 48 -13.27 15.08 -4.74
C THR A 48 -12.92 15.11 -6.24
N ARG A 49 -11.67 14.75 -6.60
CA ARG A 49 -11.25 14.63 -8.01
C ARG A 49 -11.96 13.49 -8.74
N VAL A 50 -12.23 12.38 -8.05
CA VAL A 50 -12.98 11.23 -8.57
C VAL A 50 -14.39 11.66 -8.98
N LEU A 51 -15.15 12.30 -8.08
CA LEU A 51 -16.53 12.72 -8.31
C LEU A 51 -16.64 13.78 -9.41
N ALA A 52 -15.71 14.76 -9.45
CA ALA A 52 -15.68 15.77 -10.50
C ALA A 52 -15.42 15.19 -11.92
N LEU A 53 -14.79 14.01 -12.02
CA LEU A 53 -14.63 13.29 -13.30
C LEU A 53 -15.85 12.41 -13.66
N GLU A 54 -16.73 12.14 -12.70
CA GLU A 54 -17.97 11.37 -12.89
C GLU A 54 -19.12 12.28 -13.35
N GLU A 55 -19.27 13.47 -12.78
CA GLU A 55 -20.24 14.48 -13.22
C GLU A 55 -20.09 14.80 -14.72
N GLY A 56 -18.85 14.86 -15.23
CA GLY A 56 -18.53 15.03 -16.65
C GLY A 56 -18.79 13.82 -17.55
N LYS A 57 -19.23 12.67 -17.02
CA LYS A 57 -19.52 11.43 -17.77
C LYS A 57 -20.93 10.88 -17.49
N LEU A 58 -21.78 11.64 -16.82
CA LEU A 58 -23.08 11.20 -16.34
C LEU A 58 -24.10 10.96 -17.48
N ASN A 59 -24.29 9.71 -17.88
CA ASN A 59 -25.47 9.29 -18.67
C ASN A 59 -25.83 7.79 -18.57
N THR A 60 -24.97 6.94 -17.97
CA THR A 60 -25.26 5.51 -17.76
C THR A 60 -24.63 5.03 -16.45
N TYR A 61 -25.46 4.69 -15.44
CA TYR A 61 -25.35 3.51 -14.55
C TYR A 61 -26.34 3.65 -13.38
N SER A 62 -27.22 2.67 -13.18
CA SER A 62 -28.19 2.68 -12.07
C SER A 62 -27.63 1.99 -10.82
N SER A 63 -27.81 2.61 -9.66
CA SER A 63 -27.42 2.04 -8.36
C SER A 63 -28.27 0.82 -7.96
N VAL A 64 -27.62 -0.22 -7.45
CA VAL A 64 -28.24 -1.45 -6.91
C VAL A 64 -27.42 -1.90 -5.68
N GLY A 65 -27.55 -1.15 -4.58
CA GLY A 65 -26.56 -1.13 -3.50
C GLY A 65 -26.52 -2.33 -2.55
N SER A 66 -25.41 -2.44 -1.82
CA SER A 66 -25.34 -2.84 -0.41
C SER A 66 -24.10 -2.18 0.21
N THR A 67 -24.14 -1.94 1.54
CA THR A 67 -22.99 -1.77 2.46
C THR A 67 -21.72 -1.06 1.95
N THR A 68 -21.55 0.20 2.39
CA THR A 68 -20.32 1.02 2.41
C THR A 68 -19.62 1.32 1.07
N ALA A 69 -19.33 0.33 0.23
CA ALA A 69 -18.81 0.52 -1.13
C ALA A 69 -19.97 0.87 -2.10
N ALA A 70 -20.53 2.07 -1.95
CA ALA A 70 -21.67 2.56 -2.72
C ALA A 70 -21.30 2.93 -4.19
N ARG A 71 -20.83 1.94 -4.95
CA ARG A 71 -20.36 2.02 -6.35
C ARG A 71 -19.52 3.25 -6.65
N LEU A 72 -18.29 3.15 -6.16
CA LEU A 72 -17.16 3.97 -6.56
C LEU A 72 -17.04 3.89 -8.11
N PRO A 73 -16.81 5.01 -8.81
CA PRO A 73 -16.95 5.05 -10.27
C PRO A 73 -15.97 4.13 -11.00
N SER A 74 -16.34 3.70 -12.21
CA SER A 74 -15.65 2.61 -12.94
C SER A 74 -14.12 2.69 -12.88
N TYR A 75 -13.45 1.56 -12.62
CA TYR A 75 -11.98 1.41 -12.50
C TYR A 75 -11.15 2.15 -13.54
N ARG A 76 -11.68 2.36 -14.75
CA ARG A 76 -11.09 3.20 -15.81
C ARG A 76 -10.77 4.60 -15.32
N LEU A 77 -11.69 5.24 -14.61
CA LEU A 77 -11.51 6.61 -14.11
C LEU A 77 -10.26 6.71 -13.21
N PHE A 78 -10.05 5.70 -12.36
CA PHE A 78 -8.85 5.57 -11.55
C PHE A 78 -7.60 5.32 -12.39
N ALA A 79 -7.59 4.25 -13.18
CA ALA A 79 -6.42 3.79 -13.93
C ALA A 79 -5.97 4.76 -15.04
N GLU A 80 -6.90 5.50 -15.66
CA GLU A 80 -6.64 6.35 -16.82
C GLU A 80 -6.36 7.83 -16.46
N HIS A 81 -6.93 8.35 -15.36
CA HIS A 81 -6.89 9.80 -15.07
C HIS A 81 -6.34 10.21 -13.69
N LEU A 82 -6.15 9.27 -12.75
CA LEU A 82 -5.82 9.61 -11.36
C LEU A 82 -4.37 9.34 -10.93
N LEU A 83 -3.46 8.93 -11.83
CA LEU A 83 -2.03 8.86 -11.49
C LEU A 83 -1.47 10.29 -11.29
N ASP A 84 -1.08 10.61 -10.06
CA ASP A 84 -0.82 11.98 -9.62
C ASP A 84 0.48 12.09 -8.80
N PRO A 85 1.44 12.95 -9.19
CA PRO A 85 1.59 13.58 -10.51
C PRO A 85 1.58 12.56 -11.66
N SER A 86 1.07 12.96 -12.82
CA SER A 86 1.10 12.13 -14.04
C SER A 86 2.51 12.00 -14.61
N GLN A 87 2.79 10.94 -15.40
CA GLN A 87 4.13 10.69 -15.96
C GLN A 87 4.65 11.87 -16.80
N SER A 88 3.80 12.50 -17.63
CA SER A 88 4.19 13.69 -18.41
C SER A 88 4.52 14.90 -17.53
N THR A 89 3.81 15.06 -16.41
CA THR A 89 4.13 16.09 -15.41
C THR A 89 5.48 15.82 -14.75
N VAL A 90 5.74 14.56 -14.35
CA VAL A 90 7.02 14.14 -13.79
C VAL A 90 8.16 14.39 -14.78
N SER A 91 8.07 13.93 -16.03
CA SER A 91 9.11 14.13 -17.04
C SER A 91 9.45 15.61 -17.22
N ARG A 92 8.44 16.47 -17.33
CA ARG A 92 8.65 17.92 -17.44
C ARG A 92 9.36 18.52 -16.22
N ILE A 93 9.01 18.09 -14.99
CA ILE A 93 9.67 18.59 -13.78
C ILE A 93 11.11 18.08 -13.70
N LEU A 94 11.34 16.78 -13.94
CA LEU A 94 12.68 16.19 -13.92
C LEU A 94 13.59 16.85 -14.96
N ASP A 95 13.08 17.13 -16.16
CA ASP A 95 13.85 17.76 -17.24
C ASP A 95 14.29 19.18 -16.91
N LEU A 96 13.46 19.96 -16.21
CA LEU A 96 13.85 21.28 -15.68
C LEU A 96 14.97 21.18 -14.63
N THR A 97 15.05 20.07 -13.88
CA THR A 97 16.10 19.83 -12.87
C THR A 97 17.33 19.06 -13.38
N ARG A 98 17.31 18.59 -14.64
CA ARG A 98 18.28 17.62 -15.19
C ARG A 98 19.74 18.09 -15.12
N ASN A 99 19.97 19.39 -15.30
CA ASN A 99 21.31 19.97 -15.39
C ASN A 99 22.10 19.92 -14.07
N ASP A 100 21.44 19.76 -12.93
CA ASP A 100 22.07 19.88 -11.60
C ASP A 100 22.63 18.58 -11.01
N GLN A 101 22.12 17.40 -11.40
CA GLN A 101 22.54 16.07 -10.90
C GLN A 101 22.12 14.91 -11.85
N PRO A 102 23.02 14.40 -12.72
CA PRO A 102 22.68 13.30 -13.62
C PRO A 102 22.50 11.92 -12.93
N GLU A 103 23.30 11.59 -11.89
CA GLU A 103 23.09 10.34 -11.11
C GLU A 103 21.73 10.33 -10.38
N LYS A 104 21.24 11.49 -9.95
CA LYS A 104 19.96 11.66 -9.26
C LYS A 104 18.77 11.48 -10.21
N PHE A 105 18.89 12.01 -11.43
CA PHE A 105 17.84 12.00 -12.45
C PHE A 105 17.42 10.56 -12.80
N SER A 106 18.36 9.64 -13.01
CA SER A 106 18.03 8.25 -13.37
C SER A 106 17.31 7.50 -12.25
N LEU A 107 17.75 7.64 -10.99
CA LEU A 107 17.12 6.97 -9.85
C LEU A 107 15.70 7.50 -9.57
N LEU A 108 15.47 8.82 -9.71
CA LEU A 108 14.12 9.39 -9.57
C LEU A 108 13.22 9.05 -10.78
N SER A 109 13.76 9.04 -12.00
CA SER A 109 13.02 8.56 -13.17
C SER A 109 12.57 7.10 -13.01
N ASN A 110 13.45 6.23 -12.48
CA ASN A 110 13.10 4.85 -12.17
C ASN A 110 12.03 4.75 -11.07
N TYR A 111 12.12 5.56 -10.01
CA TYR A 111 11.09 5.64 -8.97
C TYR A 111 9.70 5.99 -9.55
N PHE A 112 9.62 7.02 -10.39
CA PHE A 112 8.36 7.43 -10.99
C PHE A 112 7.87 6.48 -12.11
N SER A 113 8.75 5.73 -12.77
CA SER A 113 8.33 4.64 -13.67
C SER A 113 7.70 3.50 -12.89
N ILE A 114 8.43 2.92 -11.94
CA ILE A 114 8.03 1.71 -11.22
C ILE A 114 6.78 1.95 -10.35
N THR A 115 6.62 3.14 -9.78
CA THR A 115 5.36 3.51 -9.09
C THR A 115 4.17 3.71 -10.03
N ALA A 116 4.41 4.07 -11.30
CA ALA A 116 3.35 4.12 -12.32
C ALA A 116 3.00 2.72 -12.85
N ASP A 117 3.97 1.82 -12.98
CA ASP A 117 3.73 0.40 -13.30
C ASP A 117 2.87 -0.27 -12.21
N ALA A 118 3.17 0.00 -10.93
CA ALA A 118 2.36 -0.49 -9.82
C ALA A 118 0.94 0.12 -9.78
N PHE A 119 0.79 1.39 -10.16
CA PHE A 119 -0.52 2.02 -10.32
C PHE A 119 -1.31 1.35 -11.46
N HIS A 120 -0.66 1.07 -12.60
CA HIS A 120 -1.28 0.38 -13.73
C HIS A 120 -1.71 -1.05 -13.36
N LEU A 121 -0.87 -1.80 -12.65
CA LEU A 121 -1.18 -3.12 -12.10
C LEU A 121 -2.45 -3.10 -11.24
N CYS A 122 -2.61 -2.12 -10.35
CA CYS A 122 -3.82 -1.98 -9.54
C CYS A 122 -5.07 -1.74 -10.41
N GLY A 123 -4.93 -0.99 -11.52
CA GLY A 123 -6.00 -0.77 -12.51
C GLY A 123 -6.38 -2.03 -13.30
N LEU A 124 -5.41 -2.91 -13.58
CA LEU A 124 -5.68 -4.23 -14.18
C LEU A 124 -6.42 -5.14 -13.19
N LEU A 125 -6.05 -5.13 -11.91
CA LEU A 125 -6.71 -5.95 -10.89
C LEU A 125 -8.16 -5.52 -10.63
N LEU A 126 -8.47 -4.21 -10.55
CA LEU A 126 -9.86 -3.75 -10.47
C LEU A 126 -10.69 -4.19 -11.68
N LYS A 127 -10.13 -4.08 -12.90
CA LYS A 127 -10.78 -4.56 -14.13
C LYS A 127 -11.10 -6.06 -14.07
N ASP A 128 -10.19 -6.84 -13.51
CA ASP A 128 -10.35 -8.28 -13.34
C ASP A 128 -11.34 -8.65 -12.23
N ILE A 129 -11.48 -7.83 -11.17
CA ILE A 129 -12.58 -7.92 -10.20
C ILE A 129 -13.92 -7.66 -10.89
N ASP A 130 -14.06 -6.59 -11.68
CA ASP A 130 -15.32 -6.26 -12.36
C ASP A 130 -15.72 -7.33 -13.39
N HIS A 131 -14.76 -7.87 -14.14
CA HIS A 131 -14.97 -9.04 -14.98
C HIS A 131 -15.41 -10.27 -14.16
N THR A 132 -14.78 -10.51 -13.01
CA THR A 132 -15.09 -11.63 -12.11
C THR A 132 -16.51 -11.50 -11.56
N ARG A 133 -16.87 -10.38 -10.93
CA ARG A 133 -18.23 -10.07 -10.44
C ARG A 133 -19.28 -10.22 -11.54
N SER A 134 -19.00 -9.67 -12.73
CA SER A 134 -19.90 -9.76 -13.88
C SER A 134 -20.17 -11.21 -14.30
N ARG A 135 -19.13 -12.04 -14.38
CA ARG A 135 -19.27 -13.47 -14.71
C ARG A 135 -19.92 -14.27 -13.58
N TYR A 136 -19.57 -13.98 -12.33
CA TYR A 136 -20.05 -14.69 -11.14
C TYR A 136 -21.56 -14.47 -10.94
N LYS A 137 -22.08 -13.27 -11.27
CA LYS A 137 -23.51 -12.99 -11.33
C LYS A 137 -24.27 -13.96 -12.26
N TYR A 138 -23.69 -14.37 -13.40
CA TYR A 138 -24.32 -15.36 -14.30
C TYR A 138 -24.25 -16.80 -13.77
N LEU A 139 -23.31 -17.14 -12.85
CA LEU A 139 -23.31 -18.43 -12.14
C LEU A 139 -24.44 -18.53 -11.10
N LYS A 140 -24.95 -17.37 -10.64
CA LYS A 140 -25.93 -17.26 -9.54
C LYS A 140 -27.39 -17.33 -10.02
N ASP A 141 -27.65 -17.02 -11.29
CA ASP A 141 -29.01 -17.01 -11.87
C ASP A 141 -29.67 -18.40 -12.05
N PRO A 142 -28.95 -19.50 -12.36
CA PRO A 142 -29.55 -20.84 -12.48
C PRO A 142 -30.23 -21.36 -11.22
N PHE A 143 -29.93 -20.79 -10.05
CA PHE A 143 -30.58 -21.12 -8.77
C PHE A 143 -31.93 -20.42 -8.56
N LYS A 144 -32.32 -19.47 -9.43
CA LYS A 144 -33.59 -18.72 -9.30
C LYS A 144 -34.73 -19.31 -10.12
N SER A 145 -34.45 -20.11 -11.14
CA SER A 145 -35.42 -20.53 -12.16
C SER A 145 -36.11 -21.87 -11.88
N SER A 146 -36.63 -22.09 -10.66
CA SER A 146 -37.65 -23.14 -10.40
C SER A 146 -38.38 -22.99 -9.05
N HIS A 147 -39.46 -22.19 -9.00
CA HIS A 147 -40.50 -22.33 -7.95
C HIS A 147 -41.87 -21.70 -8.25
N ASN A 148 -41.98 -20.74 -9.18
CA ASN A 148 -43.22 -19.99 -9.41
C ASN A 148 -43.98 -20.45 -10.68
N GLY A 149 -44.06 -21.77 -10.92
CA GLY A 149 -44.85 -22.36 -12.00
C GLY A 149 -46.15 -22.99 -11.48
N PRO A 150 -47.30 -22.92 -12.18
CA PRO A 150 -48.55 -23.54 -11.72
C PRO A 150 -48.58 -25.07 -11.72
N CYS A 151 -47.56 -25.73 -12.28
CA CYS A 151 -47.47 -27.18 -12.38
C CYS A 151 -47.02 -27.79 -11.04
N GLY A 152 -47.57 -28.97 -10.71
CA GLY A 152 -47.21 -29.72 -9.50
C GLY A 152 -45.74 -30.13 -9.42
N PRO A 153 -45.30 -30.71 -8.28
CA PRO A 153 -43.89 -30.91 -7.96
C PRO A 153 -43.15 -31.74 -9.03
N CYS A 154 -42.33 -31.05 -9.82
CA CYS A 154 -41.40 -31.68 -10.76
C CYS A 154 -40.41 -32.60 -10.00
N PRO A 155 -39.89 -33.66 -10.65
CA PRO A 155 -38.76 -34.42 -10.09
C PRO A 155 -37.62 -33.47 -9.74
N GLN A 156 -37.00 -33.64 -8.56
CA GLN A 156 -35.83 -32.82 -8.18
C GLN A 156 -34.64 -33.16 -9.09
N VAL A 157 -34.45 -32.35 -10.13
CA VAL A 157 -33.31 -32.46 -11.03
C VAL A 157 -32.02 -32.18 -10.25
N ASN A 158 -31.05 -33.09 -10.34
CA ASN A 158 -29.73 -32.83 -9.78
C ASN A 158 -29.04 -31.71 -10.57
N HIS A 159 -28.97 -30.51 -10.00
CA HIS A 159 -28.32 -29.37 -10.62
C HIS A 159 -26.78 -29.38 -10.49
N LEU A 160 -26.19 -30.25 -9.65
CA LEU A 160 -24.74 -30.28 -9.40
C LEU A 160 -23.87 -30.46 -10.66
N PRO A 161 -24.23 -31.28 -11.67
CA PRO A 161 -23.44 -31.39 -12.90
C PRO A 161 -23.40 -30.09 -13.70
N MET A 162 -24.51 -29.33 -13.72
CA MET A 162 -24.60 -28.03 -14.38
C MET A 162 -23.75 -26.99 -13.63
N ILE A 163 -23.84 -26.97 -12.30
CA ILE A 163 -23.06 -26.09 -11.43
C ILE A 163 -21.55 -26.39 -11.59
N LEU A 164 -21.16 -27.66 -11.61
CA LEU A 164 -19.77 -28.08 -11.81
C LEU A 164 -19.24 -27.66 -13.19
N ALA A 165 -20.04 -27.84 -14.25
CA ALA A 165 -19.66 -27.41 -15.60
C ALA A 165 -19.48 -25.88 -15.69
N GLN A 166 -20.33 -25.11 -15.01
CA GLN A 166 -20.23 -23.65 -14.95
C GLN A 166 -19.04 -23.16 -14.11
N LEU A 167 -18.80 -23.74 -12.93
CA LEU A 167 -17.60 -23.47 -12.11
C LEU A 167 -16.32 -23.83 -12.87
N THR A 168 -16.30 -24.98 -13.56
CA THR A 168 -15.16 -25.39 -14.41
C THR A 168 -14.90 -24.41 -15.55
N LYS A 169 -15.97 -23.85 -16.16
CA LYS A 169 -15.85 -22.79 -17.18
C LYS A 169 -15.32 -21.48 -16.58
N PHE A 170 -15.68 -21.16 -15.34
CA PHE A 170 -15.24 -19.95 -14.65
C PHE A 170 -13.78 -20.03 -14.19
N SER A 171 -13.37 -21.13 -13.54
CA SER A 171 -11.98 -21.40 -13.12
C SER A 171 -11.00 -21.34 -14.30
N LYS A 172 -11.37 -21.94 -15.46
CA LYS A 172 -10.62 -21.83 -16.74
C LYS A 172 -10.48 -20.39 -17.29
N SER A 173 -11.09 -19.39 -16.66
CA SER A 173 -10.97 -17.98 -17.02
C SER A 173 -10.77 -17.09 -15.79
N ASN A 174 -10.41 -17.66 -14.64
CA ASN A 174 -10.11 -16.94 -13.41
C ASN A 174 -8.85 -16.08 -13.61
N PRO A 175 -8.91 -14.73 -13.46
CA PRO A 175 -7.77 -13.85 -13.63
C PRO A 175 -6.78 -13.88 -12.45
N PHE A 176 -7.15 -14.54 -11.34
CA PHE A 176 -6.38 -14.60 -10.10
C PHE A 176 -5.50 -15.85 -9.96
N THR A 177 -5.44 -16.72 -10.98
CA THR A 177 -4.57 -17.91 -10.96
C THR A 177 -3.10 -17.52 -11.12
N SER A 178 -2.20 -18.32 -10.53
CA SER A 178 -0.74 -18.15 -10.72
C SER A 178 -0.26 -18.36 -12.17
N SER A 179 -1.14 -18.85 -13.06
CA SER A 179 -0.89 -19.03 -14.50
C SER A 179 -1.50 -17.92 -15.37
N ALA A 180 -2.23 -16.96 -14.79
CA ALA A 180 -2.81 -15.84 -15.51
C ALA A 180 -1.72 -14.88 -16.04
N PRO A 181 -1.92 -14.23 -17.21
CA PRO A 181 -0.95 -13.26 -17.73
C PRO A 181 -0.67 -12.09 -16.78
N SER A 182 -1.65 -11.72 -15.96
CA SER A 182 -1.57 -10.74 -14.88
C SER A 182 -0.58 -11.13 -13.78
N ALA A 183 -0.47 -12.42 -13.43
CA ALA A 183 0.40 -12.90 -12.35
C ALA A 183 1.89 -12.68 -12.65
N ASN A 184 2.32 -12.90 -13.90
CA ASN A 184 3.70 -12.63 -14.32
C ASN A 184 4.04 -11.13 -14.25
N TYR A 185 3.10 -10.25 -14.64
CA TYR A 185 3.28 -8.81 -14.53
C TYR A 185 3.29 -8.35 -13.06
N PHE A 186 2.45 -8.93 -12.20
CA PHE A 186 2.44 -8.69 -10.76
C PHE A 186 3.82 -8.98 -10.14
N GLN A 187 4.37 -10.17 -10.40
CA GLN A 187 5.68 -10.57 -9.89
C GLN A 187 6.81 -9.65 -10.39
N ALA A 188 6.75 -9.24 -11.67
CA ALA A 188 7.72 -8.29 -12.24
C ALA A 188 7.67 -6.92 -11.55
N VAL A 189 6.48 -6.38 -11.30
CA VAL A 189 6.28 -5.11 -10.56
C VAL A 189 6.78 -5.23 -9.12
N GLN A 190 6.41 -6.29 -8.40
CA GLN A 190 6.84 -6.54 -7.02
C GLN A 190 8.38 -6.66 -6.91
N ALA A 191 9.01 -7.35 -7.86
CA ALA A 191 10.47 -7.45 -7.95
C ALA A 191 11.13 -6.10 -8.29
N ASN A 192 10.53 -5.32 -9.20
CA ASN A 192 11.01 -3.98 -9.55
C ASN A 192 10.93 -3.01 -8.36
N CYS A 193 9.83 -3.00 -7.61
CA CYS A 193 9.71 -2.24 -6.36
C CYS A 193 10.77 -2.67 -5.34
N SER A 194 10.98 -3.98 -5.17
CA SER A 194 11.97 -4.54 -4.25
C SER A 194 13.42 -4.18 -4.61
N ASN A 195 13.73 -4.07 -5.91
CA ASN A 195 15.05 -3.63 -6.38
C ASN A 195 15.21 -2.11 -6.31
N LEU A 196 14.15 -1.35 -6.61
CA LEU A 196 14.11 0.10 -6.43
C LEU A 196 14.39 0.50 -4.97
N LEU A 197 13.79 -0.19 -3.99
CA LEU A 197 14.04 0.08 -2.57
C LEU A 197 15.54 -0.05 -2.24
N LYS A 198 16.19 -1.16 -2.64
CA LYS A 198 17.64 -1.37 -2.44
C LYS A 198 18.50 -0.25 -3.07
N LEU A 199 18.12 0.24 -4.25
CA LEU A 199 18.81 1.35 -4.91
C LEU A 199 18.61 2.69 -4.17
N LEU A 200 17.40 2.96 -3.67
CA LEU A 200 17.10 4.15 -2.87
C LEU A 200 17.84 4.12 -1.53
N GLU A 201 17.88 2.99 -0.84
CA GLU A 201 18.57 2.83 0.44
C GLU A 201 20.09 2.91 0.31
N SER A 202 20.69 2.21 -0.66
CA SER A 202 22.14 2.32 -0.90
C SER A 202 22.56 3.73 -1.34
N SER A 203 21.69 4.45 -2.06
CA SER A 203 21.89 5.87 -2.38
C SER A 203 21.76 6.78 -1.15
N ARG A 204 20.71 6.58 -0.33
CA ARG A 204 20.52 7.28 0.97
C ARG A 204 21.76 7.14 1.84
N ASP A 205 22.32 5.93 1.95
CA ASP A 205 23.47 5.64 2.80
C ASP A 205 24.79 6.18 2.19
N LYS A 206 24.93 6.19 0.85
CA LYS A 206 25.97 6.93 0.11
C LYS A 206 25.94 8.43 0.43
N ILE A 207 24.77 9.07 0.48
CA ILE A 207 24.63 10.49 0.86
C ILE A 207 24.88 10.70 2.38
N GLN A 208 24.37 9.82 3.25
CA GLN A 208 24.55 9.93 4.69
C GLN A 208 26.03 9.79 5.10
N SER A 209 26.80 8.92 4.44
CA SER A 209 28.25 8.81 4.66
C SER A 209 29.02 10.07 4.24
N LYS A 210 28.68 10.71 3.10
CA LYS A 210 29.24 12.03 2.71
C LYS A 210 28.96 13.10 3.79
N LEU A 211 27.74 13.17 4.31
CA LEU A 211 27.37 14.12 5.36
C LEU A 211 28.14 13.86 6.68
N ARG A 212 28.35 12.59 7.06
CA ARG A 212 29.19 12.21 8.21
C ARG A 212 30.65 12.64 7.99
N LEU A 213 31.18 12.52 6.78
CA LEU A 213 32.54 12.95 6.43
C LEU A 213 32.72 14.48 6.53
N LEU A 214 31.80 15.27 5.94
CA LEU A 214 31.82 16.74 6.05
C LEU A 214 31.75 17.20 7.51
N ASN A 215 30.92 16.58 8.34
CA ASN A 215 30.86 16.89 9.77
C ASN A 215 32.19 16.61 10.49
N LYS A 216 32.91 15.53 10.13
CA LYS A 216 34.25 15.24 10.67
C LYS A 216 35.30 16.26 10.19
N ILE A 217 35.29 16.65 8.91
CA ILE A 217 36.20 17.66 8.35
C ILE A 217 35.99 19.02 9.03
N LYS A 218 34.74 19.46 9.20
CA LYS A 218 34.41 20.70 9.91
C LYS A 218 34.85 20.68 11.38
N LEU A 219 34.73 19.54 12.07
CA LEU A 219 35.22 19.41 13.45
C LEU A 219 36.75 19.47 13.52
N GLY A 220 37.44 18.75 12.63
CA GLY A 220 38.90 18.74 12.56
C GLY A 220 39.51 20.11 12.21
N SER A 221 38.92 20.82 11.25
CA SER A 221 39.35 22.18 10.87
C SER A 221 39.10 23.21 11.98
N ALA A 222 38.00 23.10 12.73
CA ALA A 222 37.75 23.96 13.89
C ALA A 222 38.81 23.73 15.00
N LEU A 223 39.12 22.47 15.31
CA LEU A 223 40.17 22.13 16.28
C LEU A 223 41.56 22.59 15.81
N PHE A 224 41.88 22.44 14.52
CA PHE A 224 43.12 22.92 13.93
C PHE A 224 43.25 24.45 14.01
N LEU A 225 42.18 25.20 13.72
CA LEU A 225 42.17 26.67 13.83
C LEU A 225 42.40 27.13 15.28
N VAL A 226 41.80 26.47 16.28
CA VAL A 226 42.03 26.76 17.70
C VAL A 226 43.48 26.48 18.10
N ALA A 227 44.02 25.32 17.71
CA ALA A 227 45.42 24.98 17.98
C ALA A 227 46.39 25.97 17.32
N PHE A 228 46.18 26.27 16.04
CA PHE A 228 47.01 27.21 15.26
C PHE A 228 47.00 28.63 15.85
N THR A 229 45.82 29.15 16.21
CA THR A 229 45.71 30.51 16.79
C THR A 229 46.34 30.58 18.19
N ALA A 230 46.20 29.54 19.02
CA ALA A 230 46.88 29.47 20.30
C ALA A 230 48.42 29.40 20.14
N SER A 231 48.92 28.59 19.20
CA SER A 231 50.35 28.50 18.91
C SER A 231 50.93 29.82 18.37
N LEU A 232 50.21 30.49 17.46
CA LEU A 232 50.62 31.78 16.90
C LEU A 232 50.65 32.88 17.97
N ALA A 233 49.68 32.91 18.89
CA ALA A 233 49.65 33.85 20.00
C ALA A 233 50.87 33.68 20.94
N LEU A 234 51.29 32.44 21.22
CA LEU A 234 52.50 32.16 22.00
C LEU A 234 53.76 32.68 21.28
N ILE A 235 53.91 32.41 19.98
CA ILE A 235 55.06 32.86 19.17
C ILE A 235 55.16 34.40 19.14
N ILE A 236 54.04 35.09 19.00
CA ILE A 236 54.00 36.57 19.03
C ILE A 236 54.37 37.10 20.43
N ALA A 237 53.92 36.43 21.50
CA ALA A 237 54.24 36.82 22.87
C ALA A 237 55.72 36.61 23.23
N THR A 238 56.40 35.60 22.64
CA THR A 238 57.85 35.36 22.87
C THR A 238 58.75 36.16 21.92
N HIS A 239 58.27 36.53 20.72
CA HIS A 239 59.03 37.27 19.72
C HIS A 239 58.37 38.61 19.37
N ALA A 240 58.52 39.58 20.27
CA ALA A 240 57.81 40.86 20.25
C ALA A 240 58.14 41.82 19.08
N PHE A 241 58.90 41.40 18.07
CA PHE A 241 59.28 42.25 16.92
C PHE A 241 59.43 41.46 15.61
N VAL A 242 59.30 42.20 14.49
CA VAL A 242 59.49 41.80 13.07
C VAL A 242 58.25 41.26 12.34
N ILE A 243 57.54 42.23 11.74
CA ILE A 243 56.84 42.20 10.44
C ILE A 243 55.42 41.58 10.34
N LEU A 244 54.51 42.49 9.96
CA LEU A 244 53.22 42.30 9.30
C LEU A 244 53.27 41.26 8.16
N VAL A 245 52.55 40.15 8.32
CA VAL A 245 52.21 39.22 7.23
C VAL A 245 50.80 39.51 6.74
N ALA A 246 50.61 39.58 5.42
CA ALA A 246 49.31 39.86 4.81
C ALA A 246 48.26 38.81 5.20
N ALA A 247 47.02 39.25 5.39
CA ALA A 247 45.96 38.44 6.00
C ALA A 247 45.71 37.11 5.25
N PRO A 248 45.76 35.95 5.94
CA PRO A 248 45.25 34.70 5.39
C PRO A 248 43.76 34.86 5.08
N GLY A 249 43.38 34.72 3.80
CA GLY A 249 42.01 34.95 3.34
C GLY A 249 40.99 34.10 4.11
N ILE A 250 39.94 34.73 4.64
CA ILE A 250 38.99 34.08 5.55
C ILE A 250 38.13 33.05 4.80
N VAL A 251 38.60 31.81 4.89
CA VAL A 251 37.90 30.52 4.90
C VAL A 251 36.82 30.29 3.84
N ASN A 252 37.06 29.27 2.99
CA ASN A 252 36.22 28.81 1.88
C ASN A 252 34.86 28.14 2.32
N THR A 253 34.32 28.52 3.48
CA THR A 253 33.14 27.90 4.13
C THR A 253 31.87 27.92 3.29
N SER A 254 31.67 28.92 2.43
CA SER A 254 30.46 29.06 1.61
C SER A 254 30.24 27.86 0.68
N VAL A 255 31.32 27.30 0.13
CA VAL A 255 31.25 26.14 -0.78
C VAL A 255 30.85 24.87 -0.01
N GLU A 256 31.45 24.64 1.16
CA GLU A 256 31.13 23.49 2.02
C GLU A 256 29.71 23.58 2.57
N LEU A 257 29.26 24.78 2.96
CA LEU A 257 27.91 25.02 3.45
C LEU A 257 26.83 24.82 2.37
N GLY A 258 27.09 25.27 1.14
CA GLY A 258 26.22 25.01 -0.02
C GLY A 258 26.10 23.53 -0.34
N SER A 259 27.25 22.83 -0.42
CA SER A 259 27.31 21.38 -0.62
C SER A 259 26.54 20.60 0.45
N LYS A 260 26.74 20.95 1.74
CA LYS A 260 26.02 20.31 2.84
C LYS A 260 24.50 20.51 2.76
N LYS A 261 24.02 21.71 2.39
CA LYS A 261 22.57 21.96 2.20
C LYS A 261 21.99 21.08 1.08
N LYS A 262 22.67 20.97 -0.07
CA LYS A 262 22.25 20.11 -1.20
C LYS A 262 22.15 18.64 -0.78
N LEU A 263 23.18 18.11 -0.12
CA LEU A 263 23.21 16.73 0.39
C LEU A 263 22.10 16.44 1.43
N VAL A 264 21.70 17.41 2.26
CA VAL A 264 20.58 17.23 3.20
C VAL A 264 19.24 17.13 2.47
N LYS A 265 18.99 17.96 1.44
CA LYS A 265 17.76 17.85 0.62
C LYS A 265 17.73 16.53 -0.15
N GLU A 266 18.85 16.12 -0.75
CA GLU A 266 18.98 14.83 -1.42
C GLU A 266 18.73 13.65 -0.47
N LEU A 267 19.18 13.73 0.78
CA LEU A 267 18.89 12.71 1.80
C LEU A 267 17.40 12.64 2.16
N ALA A 268 16.74 13.79 2.38
CA ALA A 268 15.32 13.86 2.69
C ALA A 268 14.44 13.31 1.55
N GLN A 269 14.81 13.60 0.30
CA GLN A 269 14.13 13.05 -0.87
C GLN A 269 14.29 11.54 -1.01
N LEU A 270 15.50 11.01 -0.82
CA LEU A 270 15.78 9.57 -0.91
C LEU A 270 15.09 8.79 0.23
N ASP A 271 15.07 9.34 1.45
CA ASP A 271 14.34 8.79 2.58
C ASP A 271 12.81 8.77 2.33
N THR A 272 12.26 9.86 1.79
CA THR A 272 10.85 9.96 1.40
C THR A 272 10.48 8.94 0.31
N ALA A 273 11.32 8.82 -0.73
CA ALA A 273 11.12 7.84 -1.80
C ALA A 273 11.26 6.39 -1.30
N ALA A 274 12.23 6.10 -0.42
CA ALA A 274 12.41 4.79 0.18
C ALA A 274 11.21 4.38 1.05
N LYS A 275 10.72 5.29 1.92
CA LYS A 275 9.51 5.08 2.72
C LYS A 275 8.29 4.81 1.86
N GLY A 276 8.06 5.62 0.82
CA GLY A 276 6.96 5.40 -0.12
C GLY A 276 7.06 4.05 -0.86
N THR A 277 8.27 3.65 -1.27
CA THR A 277 8.51 2.36 -1.94
C THR A 277 8.30 1.18 -0.98
N TYR A 278 8.71 1.31 0.29
CA TYR A 278 8.48 0.29 1.31
C TYR A 278 6.98 0.06 1.59
N ILE A 279 6.19 1.13 1.71
CA ILE A 279 4.74 1.02 1.92
C ILE A 279 4.10 0.39 0.66
N LEU A 280 4.50 0.79 -0.54
CA LEU A 280 4.01 0.17 -1.79
C LEU A 280 4.30 -1.34 -1.86
N ILE A 281 5.49 -1.80 -1.44
CA ILE A 281 5.79 -3.24 -1.34
C ILE A 281 4.87 -3.92 -0.32
N ARG A 282 4.55 -3.25 0.80
CA ARG A 282 3.62 -3.77 1.81
C ARG A 282 2.18 -3.88 1.28
N ASP A 283 1.70 -2.88 0.57
CA ASP A 283 0.38 -2.88 -0.06
C ASP A 283 0.28 -3.99 -1.13
N LEU A 284 1.28 -4.11 -2.01
CA LEU A 284 1.35 -5.19 -3.01
C LEU A 284 1.40 -6.59 -2.38
N ASP A 285 2.17 -6.79 -1.32
CA ASP A 285 2.21 -8.06 -0.59
C ASP A 285 0.86 -8.41 0.10
N ILE A 286 0.05 -7.41 0.48
CA ILE A 286 -1.31 -7.66 1.00
C ILE A 286 -2.23 -8.05 -0.16
N ILE A 287 -2.26 -7.25 -1.23
CA ILE A 287 -3.01 -7.51 -2.46
C ILE A 287 -2.71 -8.92 -2.99
N SER A 288 -1.44 -9.35 -3.00
CA SER A 288 -1.03 -10.70 -3.41
C SER A 288 -1.68 -11.81 -2.58
N ARG A 289 -1.86 -11.61 -1.27
CA ARG A 289 -2.51 -12.58 -0.38
C ARG A 289 -4.03 -12.60 -0.59
N LEU A 290 -4.64 -11.44 -0.82
CA LEU A 290 -6.07 -11.31 -1.11
C LEU A 290 -6.42 -11.98 -2.45
N VAL A 291 -5.58 -11.79 -3.48
CA VAL A 291 -5.66 -12.47 -4.79
C VAL A 291 -5.52 -13.99 -4.65
N ALA A 292 -4.55 -14.48 -3.87
CA ALA A 292 -4.39 -15.91 -3.63
C ALA A 292 -5.61 -16.51 -2.90
N ARG A 293 -6.10 -15.85 -1.85
CA ARG A 293 -7.28 -16.28 -1.08
C ARG A 293 -8.55 -16.36 -1.94
N LEU A 294 -8.74 -15.43 -2.87
CA LEU A 294 -9.84 -15.47 -3.85
C LEU A 294 -9.74 -16.65 -4.82
N ASN A 295 -8.54 -16.99 -5.27
CA ASN A 295 -8.30 -18.19 -6.06
C ASN A 295 -8.64 -19.45 -5.24
N ASP A 296 -8.19 -19.52 -3.98
CA ASP A 296 -8.38 -20.68 -3.12
C ASP A 296 -9.84 -20.89 -2.72
N GLU A 297 -10.62 -19.82 -2.48
CA GLU A 297 -12.06 -19.88 -2.24
C GLU A 297 -12.82 -20.39 -3.48
N LEU A 298 -12.41 -19.99 -4.69
CA LEU A 298 -13.02 -20.49 -5.93
C LEU A 298 -12.74 -21.99 -6.15
N GLU A 299 -11.48 -22.41 -5.99
CA GLU A 299 -11.08 -23.81 -6.16
C GLU A 299 -11.66 -24.69 -5.03
N HIS A 300 -11.84 -24.15 -3.81
CA HIS A 300 -12.62 -24.81 -2.76
C HIS A 300 -14.09 -25.03 -3.19
N GLY A 301 -14.75 -24.01 -3.74
CA GLY A 301 -16.12 -24.11 -4.26
C GLY A 301 -16.25 -25.18 -5.36
N HIS A 302 -15.28 -25.24 -6.27
CA HIS A 302 -15.19 -26.27 -7.31
C HIS A 302 -15.02 -27.68 -6.71
N ALA A 303 -14.01 -27.87 -5.85
CA ALA A 303 -13.69 -29.15 -5.24
C ALA A 303 -14.85 -29.69 -4.38
N VAL A 304 -15.58 -28.83 -3.67
CA VAL A 304 -16.79 -29.20 -2.93
C VAL A 304 -17.84 -29.77 -3.88
N VAL A 305 -18.21 -29.05 -4.96
CA VAL A 305 -19.24 -29.52 -5.90
C VAL A 305 -18.81 -30.82 -6.59
N GLN A 306 -17.52 -30.97 -6.94
CA GLN A 306 -16.98 -32.20 -7.52
C GLN A 306 -17.08 -33.39 -6.55
N LEU A 307 -16.70 -33.21 -5.27
CA LEU A 307 -16.75 -34.27 -4.26
C LEU A 307 -18.19 -34.76 -3.99
N TRP A 308 -19.17 -33.85 -3.97
CA TRP A 308 -20.57 -34.22 -3.81
C TRP A 308 -21.14 -34.93 -5.04
N LEU A 309 -20.74 -34.54 -6.24
CA LEU A 309 -21.12 -35.22 -7.48
C LEU A 309 -20.53 -36.64 -7.57
N GLN A 310 -19.35 -36.88 -7.00
CA GLN A 310 -18.73 -38.20 -6.90
C GLN A 310 -19.38 -39.13 -5.85
N ARG A 311 -20.21 -38.61 -4.93
CA ARG A 311 -20.74 -39.39 -3.79
C ARG A 311 -22.06 -40.13 -4.01
N GLY A 312 -22.75 -39.92 -5.14
CA GLY A 312 -23.83 -40.77 -5.63
C GLY A 312 -25.16 -40.76 -4.83
N ASP A 313 -25.13 -41.24 -3.59
CA ASP A 313 -26.24 -42.06 -3.09
C ASP A 313 -27.18 -41.36 -2.09
N ASP A 314 -26.69 -40.40 -1.30
CA ASP A 314 -27.44 -39.69 -0.24
C ASP A 314 -28.09 -38.35 -0.72
N LEU A 315 -28.45 -38.30 -2.01
CA LEU A 315 -28.54 -37.04 -2.75
C LEU A 315 -29.56 -36.01 -2.20
N LEU A 316 -30.69 -36.45 -1.65
CA LEU A 316 -31.75 -35.55 -1.17
C LEU A 316 -31.38 -34.80 0.11
N GLN A 317 -30.67 -35.44 1.05
CA GLN A 317 -30.09 -34.71 2.21
C GLN A 317 -28.81 -33.97 1.84
N ALA A 318 -28.05 -34.48 0.86
CA ALA A 318 -26.87 -33.79 0.34
C ALA A 318 -27.24 -32.41 -0.24
N ASN A 319 -28.26 -32.33 -1.11
CA ASN A 319 -28.66 -31.09 -1.79
C ASN A 319 -28.82 -29.89 -0.85
N GLY A 320 -29.50 -30.05 0.29
CA GLY A 320 -29.67 -28.97 1.27
C GLY A 320 -28.35 -28.53 1.93
N LYS A 321 -27.48 -29.49 2.27
CA LYS A 321 -26.14 -29.21 2.82
C LYS A 321 -25.24 -28.53 1.78
N VAL A 322 -25.22 -29.02 0.54
CA VAL A 322 -24.45 -28.44 -0.56
C VAL A 322 -24.90 -27.02 -0.89
N ALA A 323 -26.21 -26.78 -1.01
CA ALA A 323 -26.75 -25.44 -1.22
C ALA A 323 -26.36 -24.48 -0.07
N SER A 324 -26.39 -24.95 1.18
CA SER A 324 -25.95 -24.13 2.33
C SER A 324 -24.45 -23.81 2.32
N GLN A 325 -23.61 -24.74 1.88
CA GLN A 325 -22.16 -24.53 1.79
C GLN A 325 -21.79 -23.65 0.59
N LEU A 326 -22.42 -23.86 -0.56
CA LEU A 326 -22.22 -23.02 -1.74
C LEU A 326 -22.71 -21.58 -1.49
N LYS A 327 -23.78 -21.38 -0.71
CA LYS A 327 -24.20 -20.05 -0.26
C LYS A 327 -23.16 -19.35 0.63
N ARG A 328 -22.45 -20.11 1.49
CA ARG A 328 -21.35 -19.55 2.31
C ARG A 328 -20.14 -19.18 1.46
N ASN A 329 -19.77 -20.02 0.50
CA ASN A 329 -18.73 -19.75 -0.49
C ASN A 329 -19.07 -18.53 -1.36
N ASP A 330 -20.32 -18.39 -1.80
CA ASP A 330 -20.86 -17.22 -2.51
C ASP A 330 -20.79 -15.92 -1.70
N GLN A 331 -21.09 -15.98 -0.41
CA GLN A 331 -20.92 -14.85 0.50
C GLN A 331 -19.44 -14.51 0.70
N SER A 332 -18.62 -15.49 1.11
CA SER A 332 -17.17 -15.34 1.33
C SER A 332 -16.47 -14.77 0.09
N PHE A 333 -16.69 -15.35 -1.09
CA PHE A 333 -16.08 -14.90 -2.34
C PHE A 333 -16.51 -13.46 -2.71
N THR A 334 -17.73 -13.05 -2.39
CA THR A 334 -18.17 -11.66 -2.59
C THR A 334 -17.44 -10.72 -1.62
N GLU A 335 -17.45 -11.03 -0.32
CA GLU A 335 -16.78 -10.24 0.72
C GLU A 335 -15.27 -10.10 0.45
N GLN A 336 -14.63 -11.15 -0.05
CA GLN A 336 -13.21 -11.14 -0.42
C GLN A 336 -12.89 -10.30 -1.67
N LEU A 337 -13.83 -10.19 -2.63
CA LEU A 337 -13.68 -9.31 -3.80
C LEU A 337 -13.79 -7.84 -3.38
N ASP A 338 -14.68 -7.56 -2.43
CA ASP A 338 -14.89 -6.21 -1.88
C ASP A 338 -13.67 -5.76 -1.05
N GLU A 339 -13.10 -6.65 -0.21
CA GLU A 339 -11.86 -6.39 0.54
C GLU A 339 -10.64 -6.16 -0.39
N LEU A 340 -10.53 -6.92 -1.50
CA LEU A 340 -9.48 -6.72 -2.50
C LEU A 340 -9.65 -5.37 -3.23
N GLU A 341 -10.88 -5.01 -3.61
CA GLU A 341 -11.16 -3.71 -4.22
C GLU A 341 -10.79 -2.55 -3.28
N GLU A 342 -11.16 -2.62 -2.00
CA GLU A 342 -10.80 -1.60 -1.02
C GLU A 342 -9.26 -1.42 -0.93
N HIS A 343 -8.52 -2.52 -0.81
CA HIS A 343 -7.05 -2.48 -0.77
C HIS A 343 -6.41 -1.91 -2.06
N LEU A 344 -7.05 -2.07 -3.20
CA LEU A 344 -6.61 -1.45 -4.45
C LEU A 344 -6.81 0.08 -4.43
N TYR A 345 -7.95 0.58 -3.92
CA TYR A 345 -8.15 2.02 -3.70
C TYR A 345 -7.16 2.60 -2.69
N LEU A 346 -6.87 1.88 -1.61
CA LEU A 346 -5.83 2.27 -0.64
C LEU A 346 -4.46 2.38 -1.32
N CYS A 347 -4.04 1.38 -2.09
CA CYS A 347 -2.78 1.37 -2.82
C CYS A 347 -2.67 2.55 -3.83
N PHE A 348 -3.72 2.86 -4.59
CA PHE A 348 -3.75 4.03 -5.47
C PHE A 348 -3.49 5.35 -4.71
N MET A 349 -4.11 5.51 -3.53
CA MET A 349 -3.90 6.69 -2.68
C MET A 349 -2.49 6.71 -2.07
N THR A 350 -1.95 5.57 -1.62
CA THR A 350 -0.55 5.43 -1.17
C THR A 350 0.42 5.89 -2.26
N ILE A 351 0.27 5.38 -3.48
CA ILE A 351 1.14 5.69 -4.61
C ILE A 351 1.12 7.20 -4.92
N ASN A 352 -0.06 7.79 -5.05
CA ASN A 352 -0.19 9.22 -5.35
C ASN A 352 0.37 10.11 -4.23
N ARG A 353 0.13 9.74 -2.96
CA ARG A 353 0.69 10.45 -1.80
C ARG A 353 2.22 10.37 -1.79
N ALA A 354 2.79 9.20 -2.02
CA ALA A 354 4.24 9.00 -2.06
C ALA A 354 4.88 9.80 -3.21
N ARG A 355 4.32 9.73 -4.43
CA ARG A 355 4.81 10.47 -5.60
C ARG A 355 4.76 11.98 -5.38
N ASN A 356 3.66 12.50 -4.83
CA ASN A 356 3.52 13.92 -4.48
C ASN A 356 4.53 14.37 -3.41
N LEU A 357 4.81 13.55 -2.39
CA LEU A 357 5.84 13.87 -1.38
C LEU A 357 7.24 13.93 -2.01
N VAL A 358 7.59 12.99 -2.91
CA VAL A 358 8.89 13.01 -3.60
C VAL A 358 9.05 14.24 -4.53
N ILE A 359 7.97 14.74 -5.14
CA ILE A 359 8.02 16.03 -5.88
C ILE A 359 8.22 17.23 -4.96
N LYS A 360 7.62 17.26 -3.75
CA LYS A 360 7.83 18.36 -2.79
C LYS A 360 9.29 18.46 -2.32
N GLU A 361 10.06 17.38 -2.43
CA GLU A 361 11.49 17.30 -2.11
C GLU A 361 12.43 17.50 -3.33
N LEU A 362 11.92 17.83 -4.54
CA LEU A 362 12.75 18.24 -5.70
C LEU A 362 13.29 19.65 -5.53
#